data_AF-A0A6M6E893-F1
#
_entry.id   AF-A0A6M6E893-F1
#
_cell.length_a   1.000
_cell.length_b   1.000
_cell.length_c   1.000
_cell.angle_alpha   90.00
_cell.angle_beta   90.00
_cell.angle_gamma   90.00
#
_symmetry.space_group_name_H-M   'P 1'
#
loop_
_entity.id
_entity.type
_entity.pdbx_description
1 polymer ?
#
loop_
_entity_poly.entity_id
_entity_poly.type
_entity_poly.pdbx_seq_one_letter_code
_entity_poly.pdbx_strand_id
1 'polypeptide(L)'
;MSFEETFEEYINHYTAHKEKEIKLKVIKDAIKAHYNNQEERLLKVNGVVARLKTKKEYRVKEDIYEYLEDYGYLPLVVSVNKSLEKQFNLSSAKTNHKSSVRLYTGGKAIVDTEVIASKYNYFQSYDLEKLSDEFKRSFTEEKLAKASLEEVKEQLKEEMPGNSISTDYGTLKLTETYDFDMNAVFDRVSKNKEAFIKMLEQNVYEVIIFPEETRILMSGNDFLGEQTVEVLYNKPNVKLESLFVKKRAFNQYKKDGYVLSHFEIDIDPFEFFKTCKVSKTKINDLIQQGIIPEKDIEPFLEVVGETEFIEVLNEGSVEQQSNLHHQKLIERSQKYRSNTEEHYVVDNSLPSPTNIKIDIEDFNF
;
A
#
# COMPACT_ATOMS: atom_id res chain seq x y z
N MET A 1 11.49 23.28 -19.58
CA MET A 1 11.97 23.01 -20.96
C MET A 1 10.74 22.66 -21.78
N SER A 2 10.86 22.20 -23.02
CA SER A 2 9.73 21.47 -23.64
C SER A 2 9.69 20.02 -23.13
N PHE A 3 8.50 19.43 -23.10
CA PHE A 3 8.33 18.03 -22.68
C PHE A 3 9.24 17.09 -23.48
N GLU A 4 9.39 17.32 -24.78
CA GLU A 4 10.24 16.52 -25.66
C GLU A 4 11.72 16.57 -25.22
N GLU A 5 12.25 17.75 -24.91
CA GLU A 5 13.62 17.93 -24.42
C GLU A 5 13.84 17.21 -23.09
N THR A 6 12.92 17.37 -22.13
CA THR A 6 13.02 16.71 -20.81
C THR A 6 12.83 15.20 -20.92
N PHE A 7 12.03 14.71 -21.87
CA PHE A 7 11.89 13.28 -22.13
C PHE A 7 13.16 12.68 -22.76
N GLU A 8 13.79 13.38 -23.71
CA GLU A 8 15.08 12.97 -24.26
C GLU A 8 16.17 12.94 -23.17
N GLU A 9 16.21 13.96 -22.31
CA GLU A 9 17.10 14.00 -21.16
C GLU A 9 16.85 12.83 -20.21
N TYR A 10 15.58 12.51 -19.90
CA TYR A 10 15.21 11.35 -19.11
C TYR A 10 15.75 10.04 -19.70
N ILE A 11 15.62 9.83 -21.01
CA ILE A 11 16.12 8.63 -21.69
C ILE A 11 17.66 8.55 -21.63
N ASN A 12 18.35 9.68 -21.79
CA ASN A 12 19.81 9.76 -21.69
C ASN A 12 20.28 9.41 -20.27
N HIS A 13 19.67 10.03 -19.25
CA HIS A 13 19.96 9.74 -17.84
C HIS A 13 19.60 8.30 -17.45
N TYR A 14 18.50 7.76 -17.99
CA TYR A 14 18.11 6.37 -17.79
C TYR A 14 19.15 5.42 -18.36
N THR A 15 19.62 5.68 -19.58
CA THR A 15 20.65 4.87 -20.25
C THR A 15 21.97 4.91 -19.47
N ALA A 16 22.42 6.09 -19.07
CA ALA A 16 23.62 6.27 -18.26
C ALA A 16 23.52 5.58 -16.89
N HIS A 17 22.38 5.72 -16.20
CA HIS A 17 22.11 5.01 -14.94
C HIS A 17 22.17 3.50 -15.13
N LYS A 18 21.53 2.96 -16.18
CA LYS A 18 21.54 1.54 -16.48
C LYS A 18 22.92 0.99 -16.76
N GLU A 19 23.76 1.73 -17.49
CA GLU A 19 25.14 1.33 -17.72
C GLU A 19 25.92 1.18 -16.40
N LYS A 20 25.76 2.14 -15.47
CA LYS A 20 26.39 2.09 -14.15
C LYS A 20 25.84 0.98 -13.26
N GLU A 21 24.52 0.77 -13.29
CA GLU A 21 23.85 -0.31 -12.57
C GLU A 21 24.36 -1.69 -13.04
N ILE A 22 24.49 -1.89 -14.36
CA ILE A 22 25.00 -3.14 -14.95
C ILE A 22 26.48 -3.33 -14.60
N LYS A 23 27.31 -2.29 -14.73
CA LYS A 23 28.73 -2.34 -14.31
C LYS A 23 28.85 -2.79 -12.85
N LEU A 24 28.09 -2.15 -11.95
CA LEU A 24 28.08 -2.48 -10.53
C LEU A 24 27.59 -3.91 -10.28
N LYS A 25 26.59 -4.39 -11.04
CA LYS A 25 26.10 -5.77 -10.97
C LYS A 25 27.19 -6.78 -11.35
N VAL A 26 27.91 -6.56 -12.44
CA VAL A 26 29.02 -7.44 -12.87
C VAL A 26 30.11 -7.52 -11.80
N ILE A 27 30.47 -6.38 -11.18
CA ILE A 27 31.44 -6.34 -10.07
C ILE A 27 30.92 -7.13 -8.86
N LYS A 28 29.65 -6.93 -8.46
CA LYS A 28 29.03 -7.69 -7.36
C LYS A 28 29.04 -9.18 -7.65
N ASP A 29 28.74 -9.60 -8.86
CA ASP A 29 28.70 -11.02 -9.24
C ASP A 29 30.10 -11.64 -9.23
N ALA A 30 31.14 -10.89 -9.63
CA ALA A 30 32.53 -11.31 -9.47
C ALA A 30 32.92 -11.47 -7.98
N ILE A 31 32.55 -10.52 -7.11
CA ILE A 31 32.79 -10.62 -5.66
C ILE A 31 32.05 -11.83 -5.05
N LYS A 32 30.80 -12.09 -5.48
CA LYS A 32 30.05 -13.28 -5.04
C LYS A 32 30.73 -14.57 -5.47
N ALA A 33 31.30 -14.63 -6.68
CA ALA A 33 32.04 -15.80 -7.14
C ALA A 33 33.26 -16.06 -6.23
N HIS A 34 34.00 -15.01 -5.84
CA HIS A 34 35.07 -15.13 -4.86
C HIS A 34 34.57 -15.65 -3.50
N TYR A 35 33.45 -15.12 -3.00
CA TYR A 35 32.82 -15.60 -1.74
C TYR A 35 32.43 -17.08 -1.79
N ASN A 36 31.84 -17.52 -2.90
CA ASN A 36 31.41 -18.91 -3.08
C ASN A 36 32.57 -19.91 -3.15
N ASN A 37 33.76 -19.45 -3.53
CA ASN A 37 34.95 -20.27 -3.67
C ASN A 37 35.78 -20.37 -2.38
N GLN A 38 35.39 -19.68 -1.30
CA GLN A 38 36.08 -19.76 -0.01
C GLN A 38 35.53 -20.90 0.86
N GLU A 39 36.43 -21.62 1.55
CA GLU A 39 36.04 -22.66 2.52
C GLU A 39 35.31 -22.06 3.73
N GLU A 40 35.80 -20.92 4.23
CA GLU A 40 35.10 -20.12 5.24
C GLU A 40 34.31 -18.99 4.57
N ARG A 41 32.98 -19.02 4.70
CA ARG A 41 32.05 -18.08 4.05
C ARG A 41 31.99 -16.70 4.72
N LEU A 42 33.13 -16.05 4.89
CA LEU A 42 33.25 -14.70 5.44
C LEU A 42 34.25 -13.90 4.60
N LEU A 43 33.74 -12.93 3.84
CA LEU A 43 34.58 -12.08 3.01
C LEU A 43 34.45 -10.62 3.46
N LYS A 44 35.54 -10.13 4.05
CA LYS A 44 35.73 -8.74 4.48
C LYS A 44 37.05 -8.23 3.91
N VAL A 45 36.98 -7.37 2.90
CA VAL A 45 38.19 -6.85 2.24
C VAL A 45 38.06 -5.35 2.01
N ASN A 46 38.98 -4.59 2.62
CA ASN A 46 39.16 -3.15 2.45
C ASN A 46 37.83 -2.41 2.30
N GLY A 47 36.94 -2.38 3.28
CA GLY A 47 35.74 -1.57 3.15
C GLY A 47 34.60 -2.21 2.36
N VAL A 48 34.65 -3.50 2.02
CA VAL A 48 33.56 -4.24 1.38
C VAL A 48 33.28 -5.53 2.13
N VAL A 49 32.00 -5.78 2.41
CA VAL A 49 31.51 -6.99 3.10
C VAL A 49 30.60 -7.76 2.16
N ALA A 50 30.87 -9.04 1.96
CA ALA A 50 29.91 -9.97 1.37
C ALA A 50 29.37 -10.89 2.48
N ARG A 51 28.04 -10.94 2.63
CA ARG A 51 27.37 -11.79 3.62
C ARG A 51 26.19 -12.54 3.03
N LEU A 52 25.95 -13.75 3.52
CA LEU A 52 24.72 -14.48 3.25
C LEU A 52 23.56 -13.79 3.98
N LYS A 53 22.49 -13.50 3.27
CA LYS A 53 21.26 -12.93 3.81
C LYS A 53 20.08 -13.80 3.42
N THR A 54 19.20 -14.04 4.37
CA THR A 54 17.96 -14.78 4.15
C THR A 54 16.82 -13.77 4.07
N LYS A 55 16.08 -13.78 2.98
CA LYS A 55 14.80 -13.08 2.87
C LYS A 55 13.69 -14.09 3.11
N LYS A 56 12.89 -13.84 4.15
CA LYS A 56 11.69 -14.60 4.44
C LYS A 56 10.51 -13.97 3.69
N GLU A 57 9.69 -14.82 3.08
CA GLU A 57 8.40 -14.46 2.53
C GLU A 57 7.32 -14.94 3.48
N TYR A 58 6.41 -14.05 3.85
CA TYR A 58 5.37 -14.34 4.83
C TYR A 58 4.00 -14.36 4.17
N ARG A 59 3.21 -15.34 4.59
CA ARG A 59 1.75 -15.32 4.50
C ARG A 59 1.20 -14.82 5.82
N VAL A 60 0.18 -13.98 5.70
CA VAL A 60 -0.50 -13.36 6.81
C VAL A 60 -1.61 -14.29 7.31
N LYS A 61 -1.67 -14.51 8.63
CA LYS A 61 -2.81 -15.18 9.28
C LYS A 61 -3.96 -14.18 9.47
N GLU A 62 -5.18 -14.68 9.61
CA GLU A 62 -6.36 -13.82 9.73
C GLU A 62 -6.29 -12.89 10.94
N ASP A 63 -5.70 -13.34 12.04
CA ASP A 63 -5.68 -12.65 13.33
C ASP A 63 -4.68 -11.47 13.36
N ILE A 64 -3.89 -11.25 12.30
CA ILE A 64 -2.96 -10.11 12.25
C ILE A 64 -3.69 -8.76 12.32
N TYR A 65 -4.94 -8.72 11.83
CA TYR A 65 -5.66 -7.47 11.66
C TYR A 65 -6.13 -6.92 13.01
N GLU A 66 -6.53 -7.81 13.93
CA GLU A 66 -6.81 -7.47 15.33
C GLU A 66 -5.57 -6.86 15.99
N TYR A 67 -4.41 -7.51 15.84
CA TYR A 67 -3.15 -6.99 16.35
C TYR A 67 -2.77 -5.62 15.73
N LEU A 68 -2.95 -5.43 14.42
CA LEU A 68 -2.64 -4.15 13.79
C LEU A 68 -3.60 -3.04 14.23
N GLU A 69 -4.85 -3.36 14.53
CA GLU A 69 -5.85 -2.44 15.05
C GLU A 69 -5.55 -2.03 16.50
N ASP A 70 -5.37 -2.99 17.40
CA ASP A 70 -5.12 -2.78 18.84
C ASP A 70 -3.91 -1.87 19.11
N TYR A 71 -2.91 -1.95 18.24
CA TYR A 71 -1.66 -1.19 18.38
C TYR A 71 -1.59 0.04 17.46
N GLY A 72 -2.68 0.39 16.78
CA GLY A 72 -2.76 1.59 15.91
C GLY A 72 -1.87 1.51 14.67
N TYR A 73 -1.47 0.31 14.26
CA TYR A 73 -0.70 0.03 13.05
C TYR A 73 -1.59 -0.20 11.82
N LEU A 74 -2.90 0.11 11.91
CA LEU A 74 -3.91 -0.11 10.87
C LEU A 74 -3.31 0.06 9.47
N PRO A 75 -3.26 -1.00 8.66
CA PRO A 75 -2.51 -0.97 7.41
C PRO A 75 -3.15 0.05 6.48
N LEU A 76 -2.35 1.02 6.01
CA LEU A 76 -2.74 1.92 4.92
C LEU A 76 -3.18 1.05 3.72
N VAL A 77 -4.48 1.06 3.39
CA VAL A 77 -4.97 0.37 2.21
C VAL A 77 -4.48 1.12 0.99
N VAL A 78 -3.48 0.54 0.31
CA VAL A 78 -2.83 1.11 -0.87
C VAL A 78 -3.72 1.00 -2.11
N SER A 79 -4.73 0.12 -2.08
CA SER A 79 -5.71 -0.03 -3.15
C SER A 79 -7.05 -0.55 -2.63
N VAL A 80 -8.08 0.25 -2.77
CA VAL A 80 -9.47 -0.20 -2.64
C VAL A 80 -9.94 -0.74 -4.00
N ASN A 81 -10.86 -1.70 -4.02
CA ASN A 81 -11.47 -2.15 -5.27
C ASN A 81 -12.07 -0.94 -6.02
N LYS A 82 -11.75 -0.77 -7.31
CA LYS A 82 -12.26 0.34 -8.14
C LYS A 82 -13.78 0.44 -8.16
N SER A 83 -14.50 -0.67 -7.95
CA SER A 83 -15.95 -0.66 -7.77
C SER A 83 -16.32 0.13 -6.51
N LEU A 84 -15.75 -0.23 -5.35
CA LEU A 84 -15.97 0.45 -4.08
C LEU A 84 -15.50 1.91 -4.12
N GLU A 85 -14.33 2.20 -4.70
CA GLU A 85 -13.81 3.57 -4.85
C GLU A 85 -14.78 4.48 -5.62
N LYS A 86 -15.37 3.97 -6.71
CA LYS A 86 -16.38 4.70 -7.50
C LYS A 86 -17.74 4.78 -6.81
N GLN A 87 -18.15 3.71 -6.14
CA GLN A 87 -19.47 3.59 -5.50
C GLN A 87 -19.58 4.49 -4.26
N PHE A 88 -18.54 4.57 -3.44
CA PHE A 88 -18.53 5.35 -2.20
C PHE A 88 -17.87 6.74 -2.34
N ASN A 89 -17.50 7.12 -3.58
CA ASN A 89 -16.79 8.35 -3.90
C ASN A 89 -15.69 8.65 -2.88
N LEU A 90 -14.78 7.70 -2.68
CA LEU A 90 -13.72 7.76 -1.65
C LEU A 90 -12.63 8.81 -1.93
N SER A 91 -12.90 9.77 -2.82
CA SER A 91 -12.00 10.85 -3.21
C SER A 91 -11.51 11.67 -2.01
N SER A 92 -12.39 11.97 -1.05
CA SER A 92 -12.03 12.71 0.15
C SER A 92 -11.39 11.86 1.26
N ALA A 93 -11.37 10.52 1.10
CA ALA A 93 -10.65 9.63 2.01
C ALA A 93 -9.20 9.43 1.54
N LYS A 94 -8.75 10.10 0.47
CA LYS A 94 -7.36 10.03 -0.01
C LYS A 94 -6.48 10.89 0.89
N THR A 95 -5.47 10.30 1.52
CA THR A 95 -4.56 10.99 2.45
C THR A 95 -3.21 11.31 1.85
N ASN A 96 -2.62 10.36 1.12
CA ASN A 96 -1.33 10.56 0.46
C ASN A 96 -1.49 10.37 -1.04
N HIS A 97 -1.21 11.43 -1.81
CA HIS A 97 -1.06 11.34 -3.26
C HIS A 97 0.41 11.13 -3.60
N LYS A 98 0.74 9.99 -4.20
CA LYS A 98 2.04 9.76 -4.82
C LYS A 98 1.83 9.64 -6.33
N SER A 99 2.19 10.70 -7.04
CA SER A 99 2.36 10.67 -8.49
C SER A 99 3.76 10.19 -8.85
N SER A 100 3.85 9.33 -9.85
CA SER A 100 5.12 8.94 -10.46
C SER A 100 4.91 8.71 -11.94
N VAL A 101 5.94 8.96 -12.74
CA VAL A 101 5.91 8.68 -14.17
C VAL A 101 6.48 7.28 -14.40
N ARG A 102 5.79 6.49 -15.23
CA ARG A 102 6.23 5.16 -15.63
C ARG A 102 6.19 5.00 -17.15
N LEU A 103 7.32 4.61 -17.72
CA LEU A 103 7.45 4.27 -19.13
C LEU A 103 7.14 2.79 -19.34
N TYR A 104 6.12 2.52 -20.15
CA TYR A 104 5.71 1.16 -20.54
C TYR A 104 6.22 0.89 -21.96
N THR A 105 7.29 0.10 -22.06
CA THR A 105 7.99 -0.14 -23.33
C THR A 105 7.40 -1.29 -24.17
N GLY A 106 6.34 -1.95 -23.69
CA GLY A 106 5.70 -3.07 -24.40
C GLY A 106 6.61 -4.29 -24.60
N GLY A 107 7.62 -4.47 -23.73
CA GLY A 107 8.59 -5.58 -23.82
C GLY A 107 9.85 -5.26 -24.61
N LYS A 108 9.97 -4.07 -25.22
CA LYS A 108 11.22 -3.60 -25.82
C LYS A 108 12.17 -3.10 -24.73
N ALA A 109 13.39 -3.62 -24.69
CA ALA A 109 14.42 -3.09 -23.82
C ALA A 109 14.96 -1.78 -24.43
N ILE A 110 15.09 -0.73 -23.62
CA ILE A 110 15.70 0.55 -24.03
C ILE A 110 17.22 0.39 -24.17
N VAL A 111 17.79 -0.44 -23.30
CA VAL A 111 19.22 -0.74 -23.25
C VAL A 111 19.45 -2.23 -23.44
N ASP A 112 20.46 -2.58 -24.22
CA ASP A 112 20.91 -3.96 -24.36
C ASP A 112 21.81 -4.33 -23.18
N THR A 113 21.24 -5.05 -22.22
CA THR A 113 21.96 -5.39 -20.99
C THR A 113 23.12 -6.36 -21.23
N GLU A 114 23.03 -7.22 -22.24
CA GLU A 114 24.07 -8.22 -22.55
C GLU A 114 25.28 -7.54 -23.18
N VAL A 115 25.05 -6.64 -24.14
CA VAL A 115 26.11 -5.86 -24.78
C VAL A 115 26.82 -4.95 -23.79
N ILE A 116 26.09 -4.35 -22.84
CA ILE A 116 26.71 -3.54 -21.78
C ILE A 116 27.51 -4.44 -20.83
N ALA A 117 26.93 -5.54 -20.35
CA ALA A 117 27.61 -6.45 -19.45
C ALA A 117 28.89 -7.03 -20.06
N SER A 118 28.87 -7.38 -21.35
CA SER A 118 30.04 -7.95 -22.03
C SER A 118 31.24 -7.02 -22.06
N LYS A 119 31.03 -5.70 -22.09
CA LYS A 119 32.11 -4.70 -22.00
C LYS A 119 32.84 -4.76 -20.66
N TYR A 120 32.20 -5.26 -19.61
CA TYR A 120 32.71 -5.30 -18.24
C TYR A 120 33.13 -6.70 -17.78
N ASN A 121 33.11 -7.70 -18.67
CA ASN A 121 33.48 -9.09 -18.34
C ASN A 121 34.90 -9.24 -17.79
N TYR A 122 35.80 -8.30 -18.10
CA TYR A 122 37.18 -8.32 -17.60
C TYR A 122 37.24 -8.26 -16.05
N PHE A 123 36.23 -7.72 -15.37
CA PHE A 123 36.17 -7.75 -13.90
C PHE A 123 36.18 -9.17 -13.31
N GLN A 124 35.73 -10.18 -14.06
CA GLN A 124 35.77 -11.58 -13.59
C GLN A 124 37.20 -12.09 -13.36
N SER A 125 38.20 -11.45 -13.98
CA SER A 125 39.61 -11.78 -13.81
C SER A 125 40.30 -10.99 -12.70
N TYR A 126 39.62 -10.03 -12.08
CA TYR A 126 40.22 -9.19 -11.04
C TYR A 126 40.33 -9.96 -9.72
N ASP A 127 41.43 -9.67 -9.02
CA ASP A 127 41.57 -10.04 -7.62
C ASP A 127 40.57 -9.26 -6.75
N LEU A 128 40.38 -9.74 -5.53
CA LEU A 128 39.38 -9.23 -4.61
C LEU A 128 39.64 -7.79 -4.15
N GLU A 129 40.91 -7.39 -4.03
CA GLU A 129 41.27 -6.02 -3.67
C GLU A 129 40.89 -5.03 -4.78
N LYS A 130 41.23 -5.32 -6.03
CA LYS A 130 40.83 -4.48 -7.18
C LYS A 130 39.31 -4.44 -7.35
N LEU A 131 38.63 -5.58 -7.14
CA LEU A 131 37.17 -5.62 -7.16
C LEU A 131 36.55 -4.75 -6.07
N SER A 132 37.14 -4.72 -4.88
CA SER A 132 36.69 -3.88 -3.76
C SER A 132 36.80 -2.39 -4.10
N ASP A 133 37.93 -1.97 -4.67
CA ASP A 133 38.14 -0.57 -5.07
C ASP A 133 37.20 -0.14 -6.21
N GLU A 134 37.05 -0.98 -7.24
CA GLU A 134 36.11 -0.74 -8.33
C GLU A 134 34.65 -0.74 -7.87
N PHE A 135 34.32 -1.57 -6.88
CA PHE A 135 32.99 -1.59 -6.27
C PHE A 135 32.67 -0.26 -5.60
N LYS A 136 33.55 0.28 -4.74
CA LYS A 136 33.33 1.56 -4.05
C LYS A 136 33.09 2.71 -5.03
N ARG A 137 33.94 2.77 -6.07
CA ARG A 137 33.84 3.77 -7.13
C ARG A 137 32.52 3.62 -7.89
N SER A 138 32.25 2.43 -8.40
CA SER A 138 31.05 2.15 -9.22
C SER A 138 29.75 2.31 -8.43
N PHE A 139 29.78 2.02 -7.12
CA PHE A 139 28.66 2.24 -6.21
C PHE A 139 28.33 3.73 -6.05
N THR A 140 29.36 4.57 -5.98
CA THR A 140 29.18 6.03 -5.92
C THR A 140 28.69 6.58 -7.25
N GLU A 141 29.26 6.13 -8.36
CA GLU A 141 28.84 6.51 -9.71
C GLU A 141 27.37 6.13 -9.99
N GLU A 142 26.93 4.92 -9.61
CA GLU A 142 25.54 4.48 -9.77
C GLU A 142 24.58 5.33 -8.93
N LYS A 143 24.93 5.64 -7.68
CA LYS A 143 24.12 6.51 -6.81
C LYS A 143 23.94 7.91 -7.39
N LEU A 144 25.00 8.52 -7.89
CA LEU A 144 24.94 9.84 -8.50
C LEU A 144 24.09 9.83 -9.78
N ALA A 145 24.30 8.84 -10.66
CA ALA A 145 23.50 8.70 -11.87
C ALA A 145 22.01 8.47 -11.56
N LYS A 146 21.71 7.69 -10.51
CA LYS A 146 20.34 7.47 -10.04
C LYS A 146 19.70 8.74 -9.50
N ALA A 147 20.45 9.54 -8.73
CA ALA A 147 19.96 10.82 -8.22
C ALA A 147 19.58 11.77 -9.37
N SER A 148 20.47 11.94 -10.35
CA SER A 148 20.18 12.77 -11.52
C SER A 148 19.00 12.24 -12.35
N LEU A 149 18.86 10.91 -12.50
CA LEU A 149 17.68 10.33 -13.15
C LEU A 149 16.38 10.66 -12.41
N GLU A 150 16.36 10.57 -11.08
CA GLU A 150 15.16 10.90 -10.30
C GLU A 150 14.85 12.40 -10.34
N GLU A 151 15.84 13.29 -10.39
CA GLU A 151 15.64 14.73 -10.60
C GLU A 151 14.94 15.02 -11.93
N VAL A 152 15.44 14.47 -13.05
CA VAL A 152 14.84 14.65 -14.38
C VAL A 152 13.46 13.99 -14.45
N LYS A 153 13.26 12.86 -13.74
CA LYS A 153 11.97 12.17 -13.68
C LYS A 153 10.90 12.97 -12.93
N GLU A 154 11.27 13.73 -11.90
CA GLU A 154 10.34 14.67 -11.25
C GLU A 154 10.00 15.85 -12.17
N GLN A 155 10.97 16.40 -12.89
CA GLN A 155 10.69 17.43 -13.92
C GLN A 155 9.76 16.89 -15.01
N LEU A 156 10.04 15.69 -15.51
CA LEU A 156 9.22 15.00 -16.51
C LEU A 156 7.77 14.83 -16.03
N LYS A 157 7.56 14.59 -14.73
CA LYS A 157 6.23 14.49 -14.12
C LYS A 157 5.45 15.78 -14.21
N GLU A 158 6.11 16.91 -13.99
CA GLU A 158 5.51 18.25 -14.03
C GLU A 158 5.21 18.70 -15.46
N GLU A 159 6.08 18.33 -16.41
CA GLU A 159 5.97 18.76 -17.81
C GLU A 159 5.07 17.84 -18.68
N MET A 160 4.53 16.74 -18.16
CA MET A 160 3.65 15.84 -18.94
C MET A 160 2.38 16.58 -19.43
N PRO A 161 2.12 16.68 -20.76
CA PRO A 161 0.89 17.29 -21.30
C PRO A 161 -0.41 16.50 -21.04
N GLY A 162 -0.33 15.32 -20.41
CA GLY A 162 -1.50 14.54 -20.01
C GLY A 162 -1.13 13.26 -19.27
N ASN A 163 -2.15 12.51 -18.83
CA ASN A 163 -1.95 11.29 -18.04
C ASN A 163 -1.28 10.13 -18.80
N SER A 164 -1.25 10.20 -20.13
CA SER A 164 -0.65 9.18 -21.00
C SER A 164 -0.18 9.80 -22.30
N ILE A 165 1.05 9.51 -22.70
CA ILE A 165 1.67 10.01 -23.93
C ILE A 165 2.37 8.86 -24.64
N SER A 166 2.22 8.79 -25.95
CA SER A 166 3.01 7.89 -26.79
C SER A 166 4.35 8.54 -27.08
N THR A 167 5.43 7.78 -26.88
CA THR A 167 6.80 8.18 -27.18
C THR A 167 7.47 7.11 -28.05
N ASP A 168 8.65 7.41 -28.58
CA ASP A 168 9.41 6.47 -29.41
C ASP A 168 9.81 5.19 -28.65
N TYR A 169 9.89 5.27 -27.32
CA TYR A 169 10.27 4.17 -26.44
C TYR A 169 9.08 3.44 -25.81
N GLY A 170 7.84 3.88 -26.06
CA GLY A 170 6.63 3.24 -25.55
C GLY A 170 5.58 4.23 -25.09
N THR A 171 4.80 3.86 -24.07
CA THR A 171 3.79 4.75 -23.48
C THR A 171 4.25 5.25 -22.13
N LEU A 172 4.48 6.56 -22.02
CA LEU A 172 4.74 7.23 -20.75
C LEU A 172 3.40 7.49 -20.06
N LYS A 173 3.22 7.03 -18.83
CA LYS A 173 2.00 7.27 -18.05
C LYS A 173 2.31 7.91 -16.72
N LEU A 174 1.51 8.91 -16.37
CA LEU A 174 1.40 9.38 -15.00
C LEU A 174 0.61 8.33 -14.22
N THR A 175 1.26 7.74 -13.23
CA THR A 175 0.65 6.79 -12.31
C THR A 175 0.50 7.45 -10.96
N GLU A 176 -0.74 7.55 -10.52
CA GLU A 176 -1.09 8.07 -9.21
C GLU A 176 -1.43 6.89 -8.30
N THR A 177 -0.79 6.88 -7.15
CA THR A 177 -1.08 5.94 -6.07
C THR A 177 -1.56 6.75 -4.88
N TYR A 178 -2.64 6.27 -4.26
CA TYR A 178 -3.26 6.95 -3.14
C TYR A 178 -3.31 6.00 -1.95
N ASP A 179 -2.87 6.47 -0.79
CA ASP A 179 -3.25 5.83 0.47
C ASP A 179 -4.63 6.37 0.87
N PHE A 180 -5.50 5.52 1.42
CA PHE A 180 -6.81 5.91 1.93
C PHE A 180 -6.80 5.98 3.47
N ASP A 181 -7.44 7.00 4.05
CA ASP A 181 -7.82 7.05 5.47
C ASP A 181 -8.89 5.99 5.73
N MET A 182 -8.54 5.00 6.54
CA MET A 182 -9.42 3.87 6.80
C MET A 182 -10.63 4.25 7.65
N ASN A 183 -10.52 5.25 8.52
CA ASN A 183 -11.67 5.71 9.32
C ASN A 183 -12.69 6.39 8.41
N ALA A 184 -12.22 7.23 7.47
CA ALA A 184 -13.08 7.87 6.49
C ALA A 184 -13.66 6.91 5.43
N VAL A 185 -12.91 5.86 5.04
CA VAL A 185 -13.43 4.79 4.18
C VAL A 185 -14.49 3.98 4.92
N PHE A 186 -14.21 3.57 6.15
CA PHE A 186 -15.12 2.81 6.98
C PHE A 186 -16.41 3.60 7.23
N ASP A 187 -16.34 4.86 7.67
CA ASP A 187 -17.51 5.73 7.90
C ASP A 187 -18.46 5.85 6.69
N ARG A 188 -17.94 5.65 5.48
CA ARG A 188 -18.72 5.70 4.24
C ARG A 188 -19.28 4.35 3.81
N VAL A 189 -18.56 3.28 4.12
CA VAL A 189 -18.96 1.91 3.77
C VAL A 189 -19.90 1.32 4.83
N SER A 190 -19.69 1.63 6.10
CA SER A 190 -20.40 1.06 7.25
C SER A 190 -21.85 1.51 7.43
N LYS A 191 -22.42 2.30 6.51
CA LYS A 191 -23.71 2.97 6.78
C LYS A 191 -24.81 2.72 5.76
N ASN A 192 -24.59 2.07 4.61
CA ASN A 192 -25.65 1.98 3.59
C ASN A 192 -25.71 0.61 2.91
N LYS A 193 -26.74 -0.19 3.23
CA LYS A 193 -27.18 -1.34 2.43
C LYS A 193 -28.52 -1.06 1.75
N GLU A 194 -28.73 -1.73 0.62
CA GLU A 194 -30.00 -1.69 -0.11
C GLU A 194 -30.65 -3.07 -0.10
N ALA A 195 -31.93 -3.10 0.23
CA ALA A 195 -32.75 -4.30 0.16
C ALA A 195 -33.86 -4.11 -0.89
N PHE A 196 -34.05 -5.13 -1.72
CA PHE A 196 -35.26 -5.31 -2.51
C PHE A 196 -36.12 -6.33 -1.79
N ILE A 197 -37.32 -5.92 -1.39
CA ILE A 197 -38.21 -6.72 -0.55
C ILE A 197 -39.49 -6.98 -1.33
N LYS A 198 -39.87 -8.26 -1.48
CA LYS A 198 -41.11 -8.68 -2.12
C LYS A 198 -41.87 -9.61 -1.19
N MET A 199 -43.15 -9.32 -0.96
CA MET A 199 -44.03 -10.22 -0.21
C MET A 199 -44.42 -11.40 -1.10
N LEU A 200 -44.21 -12.63 -0.62
CA LEU A 200 -44.61 -13.86 -1.30
C LEU A 200 -45.98 -14.35 -0.79
N GLU A 201 -46.10 -14.45 0.54
CA GLU A 201 -47.29 -14.90 1.27
C GLU A 201 -47.50 -14.03 2.51
N GLN A 202 -48.59 -14.25 3.26
CA GLN A 202 -48.83 -13.50 4.50
C GLN A 202 -47.64 -13.63 5.44
N ASN A 203 -47.01 -12.49 5.76
CA ASN A 203 -45.85 -12.40 6.64
C ASN A 203 -44.57 -13.13 6.16
N VAL A 204 -44.48 -13.51 4.88
CA VAL A 204 -43.28 -14.13 4.29
C VAL A 204 -42.75 -13.25 3.17
N TYR A 205 -41.49 -12.84 3.31
CA TYR A 205 -40.83 -11.90 2.42
C TYR A 205 -39.60 -12.51 1.79
N GLU A 206 -39.43 -12.20 0.52
CA GLU A 206 -38.19 -12.41 -0.21
C GLU A 206 -37.38 -11.12 -0.20
N VAL A 207 -36.16 -11.20 0.33
CA VAL A 207 -35.26 -10.08 0.49
C VAL A 207 -34.00 -10.34 -0.33
N ILE A 208 -33.60 -9.36 -1.15
CA ILE A 208 -32.32 -9.36 -1.85
C ILE A 208 -31.48 -8.21 -1.29
N ILE A 209 -30.36 -8.51 -0.64
CA ILE A 209 -29.47 -7.54 -0.01
C ILE A 209 -28.25 -7.29 -0.91
N PHE A 210 -27.94 -6.01 -1.14
CA PHE A 210 -26.77 -5.57 -1.90
C PHE A 210 -25.74 -4.88 -0.97
N PRO A 211 -24.42 -5.03 -1.23
CA PRO A 211 -23.79 -5.57 -2.43
C PRO A 211 -23.51 -7.09 -2.43
N GLU A 212 -23.87 -7.80 -1.37
CA GLU A 212 -23.57 -9.24 -1.20
C GLU A 212 -24.35 -10.15 -2.17
N GLU A 213 -25.40 -9.62 -2.82
CA GLU A 213 -26.29 -10.33 -3.75
C GLU A 213 -26.97 -11.55 -3.11
N THR A 214 -27.21 -11.49 -1.80
CA THR A 214 -27.81 -12.59 -1.04
C THR A 214 -29.32 -12.55 -1.15
N ARG A 215 -29.93 -13.65 -1.62
CA ARG A 215 -31.39 -13.86 -1.59
C ARG A 215 -31.78 -14.64 -0.34
N ILE A 216 -32.66 -14.05 0.48
CA ILE A 216 -33.06 -14.58 1.77
C ILE A 216 -34.59 -14.61 1.84
N LEU A 217 -35.14 -15.65 2.45
CA LEU A 217 -36.54 -15.70 2.83
C LEU A 217 -36.65 -15.39 4.33
N MET A 218 -37.45 -14.39 4.68
CA MET A 218 -37.58 -13.88 6.04
C MET A 218 -39.05 -13.66 6.41
N SER A 219 -39.36 -13.78 7.70
CA SER A 219 -40.64 -13.37 8.29
C SER A 219 -40.70 -11.83 8.36
N GLY A 220 -41.90 -11.25 8.34
CA GLY A 220 -42.07 -9.81 8.52
C GLY A 220 -41.58 -9.27 9.87
N ASN A 221 -41.56 -10.14 10.89
CA ASN A 221 -41.07 -9.84 12.23
C ASN A 221 -39.55 -9.95 12.35
N ASP A 222 -38.86 -10.52 11.36
CA ASP A 222 -37.41 -10.61 11.37
C ASP A 222 -36.80 -9.22 11.15
N PHE A 223 -35.56 -9.04 11.58
CA PHE A 223 -34.86 -7.75 11.53
C PHE A 223 -33.86 -7.69 10.37
N LEU A 224 -33.82 -6.54 9.71
CA LEU A 224 -32.75 -6.12 8.80
C LEU A 224 -32.18 -4.80 9.32
N GLY A 225 -30.95 -4.85 9.84
CA GLY A 225 -30.42 -3.77 10.67
C GLY A 225 -31.28 -3.62 11.93
N GLU A 226 -31.71 -2.39 12.24
CA GLU A 226 -32.49 -2.08 13.44
C GLU A 226 -34.02 -2.16 13.24
N GLN A 227 -34.51 -2.44 12.03
CA GLN A 227 -35.94 -2.40 11.70
C GLN A 227 -36.44 -3.74 11.19
N THR A 228 -37.73 -4.02 11.44
CA THR A 228 -38.34 -5.26 10.94
C THR A 228 -38.55 -5.22 9.43
N VAL A 229 -38.53 -6.38 8.78
CA VAL A 229 -38.74 -6.51 7.33
C VAL A 229 -40.08 -5.89 6.91
N GLU A 230 -41.13 -6.09 7.69
CA GLU A 230 -42.45 -5.52 7.43
C GLU A 230 -42.43 -3.98 7.45
N VAL A 231 -41.72 -3.36 8.41
CA VAL A 231 -41.58 -1.89 8.48
C VAL A 231 -40.81 -1.37 7.26
N LEU A 232 -39.75 -2.05 6.86
CA LEU A 232 -38.94 -1.66 5.70
C LEU A 232 -39.70 -1.82 4.38
N TYR A 233 -40.55 -2.83 4.25
CA TYR A 233 -41.44 -3.04 3.09
C TYR A 233 -42.51 -1.95 2.97
N ASN A 234 -43.05 -1.49 4.10
CA ASN A 234 -44.14 -0.52 4.14
C ASN A 234 -43.67 0.96 4.15
N LYS A 235 -42.35 1.23 4.16
CA LYS A 235 -41.82 2.61 4.19
C LYS A 235 -42.16 3.39 2.90
N PRO A 236 -42.62 4.64 2.99
CA PRO A 236 -43.00 5.44 1.82
C PRO A 236 -41.76 5.94 1.06
N ASN A 237 -41.53 5.36 -0.12
CA ASN A 237 -40.70 5.83 -1.25
C ASN A 237 -39.61 6.87 -0.92
N VAL A 238 -38.46 6.38 -0.44
CA VAL A 238 -37.18 7.11 -0.55
C VAL A 238 -36.90 7.36 -2.04
N LYS A 239 -36.32 8.53 -2.37
CA LYS A 239 -35.96 8.89 -3.76
C LYS A 239 -35.33 7.69 -4.49
N LEU A 240 -35.93 7.36 -5.64
CA LEU A 240 -35.76 6.08 -6.34
C LEU A 240 -34.49 6.03 -7.20
N GLU A 241 -33.32 6.14 -6.59
CA GLU A 241 -32.05 5.80 -7.25
C GLU A 241 -31.30 4.80 -6.38
N SER A 242 -31.16 3.58 -6.87
CA SER A 242 -30.34 2.54 -6.23
C SER A 242 -28.85 2.85 -6.46
N LEU A 243 -28.09 2.85 -5.38
CA LEU A 243 -26.65 3.01 -5.27
C LEU A 243 -25.90 1.75 -5.72
N PHE A 244 -26.47 0.55 -5.51
CA PHE A 244 -25.78 -0.71 -5.80
C PHE A 244 -26.24 -1.43 -7.07
N VAL A 245 -27.49 -1.22 -7.51
CA VAL A 245 -28.07 -1.94 -8.65
C VAL A 245 -28.10 -1.07 -9.90
N LYS A 246 -27.55 -1.59 -11.01
CA LYS A 246 -27.63 -0.93 -12.33
C LYS A 246 -29.07 -0.54 -12.65
N LYS A 247 -29.29 0.67 -13.16
CA LYS A 247 -30.63 1.22 -13.52
C LYS A 247 -31.54 0.24 -14.28
N ARG A 248 -30.99 -0.57 -15.18
CA ARG A 248 -31.75 -1.61 -15.91
C ARG A 248 -32.26 -2.73 -15.00
N ALA A 249 -31.42 -3.25 -14.11
CA ALA A 249 -31.78 -4.29 -13.15
C ALA A 249 -32.71 -3.74 -12.07
N PHE A 250 -32.48 -2.51 -11.60
CA PHE A 250 -33.37 -1.80 -10.69
C PHE A 250 -34.81 -1.70 -11.24
N ASN A 251 -34.94 -1.29 -12.50
CA ASN A 251 -36.23 -1.21 -13.18
C ASN A 251 -36.87 -2.59 -13.38
N GLN A 252 -36.07 -3.64 -13.54
CA GLN A 252 -36.57 -5.01 -13.64
C GLN A 252 -37.13 -5.49 -12.30
N TYR A 253 -36.39 -5.35 -11.19
CA TYR A 253 -36.87 -5.71 -9.86
C TYR A 253 -38.15 -4.97 -9.46
N LYS A 254 -38.28 -3.69 -9.81
CA LYS A 254 -39.54 -2.97 -9.63
C LYS A 254 -40.72 -3.57 -10.40
N LYS A 255 -40.49 -3.96 -11.66
CA LYS A 255 -41.54 -4.63 -12.47
C LYS A 255 -41.91 -6.00 -11.90
N ASP A 256 -40.95 -6.68 -11.30
CA ASP A 256 -41.14 -7.99 -10.69
C ASP A 256 -41.81 -7.92 -9.30
N GLY A 257 -42.13 -6.71 -8.84
CA GLY A 257 -42.94 -6.47 -7.63
C GLY A 257 -42.14 -6.20 -6.36
N TYR A 258 -40.84 -5.90 -6.45
CA TYR A 258 -40.03 -5.57 -5.27
C TYR A 258 -40.15 -4.10 -4.87
N VAL A 259 -40.13 -3.86 -3.56
CA VAL A 259 -39.99 -2.54 -2.93
C VAL A 259 -38.52 -2.31 -2.57
N LEU A 260 -38.00 -1.12 -2.90
CA LEU A 260 -36.64 -0.73 -2.51
C LEU A 260 -36.67 -0.11 -1.10
N SER A 261 -35.77 -0.59 -0.23
CA SER A 261 -35.52 0.02 1.07
C SER A 261 -34.03 0.24 1.31
N HIS A 262 -33.69 1.32 2.01
CA HIS A 262 -32.33 1.62 2.48
C HIS A 262 -32.28 1.39 3.98
N PHE A 263 -31.21 0.79 4.45
CA PHE A 263 -30.98 0.55 5.87
C PHE A 263 -29.50 0.61 6.19
N GLU A 264 -29.19 1.09 7.40
CA GLU A 264 -27.84 1.11 7.94
C GLU A 264 -27.61 -0.20 8.69
N ILE A 265 -26.41 -0.78 8.56
CA ILE A 265 -25.96 -1.89 9.39
C ILE A 265 -24.59 -1.50 9.90
N ASP A 266 -24.39 -1.59 11.21
CA ASP A 266 -23.05 -1.51 11.78
C ASP A 266 -22.18 -2.62 11.20
N ILE A 267 -21.25 -2.24 10.32
CA ILE A 267 -20.23 -3.16 9.81
C ILE A 267 -19.10 -3.16 10.82
N ASP A 268 -18.63 -4.33 11.23
CA ASP A 268 -17.39 -4.44 12.00
C ASP A 268 -16.20 -4.02 11.11
N PRO A 269 -15.36 -3.04 11.53
CA PRO A 269 -14.13 -2.69 10.81
C PRO A 269 -13.32 -3.93 10.39
N PHE A 270 -13.23 -4.93 11.27
CA PHE A 270 -12.52 -6.18 11.04
C PHE A 270 -13.04 -6.97 9.82
N GLU A 271 -14.37 -7.13 9.70
CA GLU A 271 -14.97 -7.83 8.56
C GLU A 271 -14.72 -7.08 7.24
N PHE A 272 -14.76 -5.74 7.27
CA PHE A 272 -14.43 -4.93 6.11
C PHE A 272 -12.96 -5.12 5.67
N PHE A 273 -12.02 -5.15 6.63
CA PHE A 273 -10.59 -5.32 6.32
C PHE A 273 -10.27 -6.69 5.68
N LYS A 274 -10.92 -7.78 6.10
CA LYS A 274 -10.74 -9.12 5.49
C LYS A 274 -11.08 -9.15 4.00
N THR A 275 -12.04 -8.32 3.57
CA THR A 275 -12.50 -8.27 2.17
C THR A 275 -11.66 -7.35 1.27
N CYS A 276 -10.86 -6.47 1.87
CA CYS A 276 -10.01 -5.55 1.13
C CYS A 276 -8.80 -6.29 0.56
N LYS A 277 -8.45 -6.01 -0.70
CA LYS A 277 -7.12 -6.38 -1.22
C LYS A 277 -6.08 -5.49 -0.56
N VAL A 278 -5.70 -5.84 0.67
CA VAL A 278 -4.49 -5.33 1.29
C VAL A 278 -3.36 -5.77 0.37
N SER A 279 -2.77 -4.82 -0.35
CA SER A 279 -1.62 -5.05 -1.22
C SER A 279 -0.68 -6.02 -0.51
N LYS A 280 -0.37 -7.16 -1.14
CA LYS A 280 0.74 -8.00 -0.69
C LYS A 280 1.92 -7.04 -0.50
N THR A 281 2.41 -6.91 0.73
CA THR A 281 3.33 -5.88 1.27
C THR A 281 2.69 -4.50 1.49
N LYS A 282 2.56 -4.07 2.76
CA LYS A 282 3.68 -3.47 3.52
C LYS A 282 4.07 -4.12 4.87
N ILE A 283 3.51 -5.23 5.35
CA ILE A 283 3.99 -5.82 6.64
C ILE A 283 5.51 -6.10 6.58
N ASN A 284 6.02 -6.66 5.48
CA ASN A 284 7.47 -6.81 5.27
C ASN A 284 8.21 -5.47 5.26
N ASP A 285 7.63 -4.42 4.68
CA ASP A 285 8.23 -3.10 4.65
C ASP A 285 8.20 -2.44 6.03
N LEU A 286 7.13 -2.65 6.82
CA LEU A 286 7.00 -2.18 8.20
C LEU A 286 8.00 -2.89 9.11
N ILE A 287 8.18 -4.21 8.93
CA ILE A 287 9.22 -4.99 9.62
C ILE A 287 10.62 -4.52 9.18
N GLN A 288 10.88 -4.38 7.87
CA GLN A 288 12.18 -3.96 7.34
C GLN A 288 12.53 -2.50 7.67
N GLN A 289 11.51 -1.63 7.80
CA GLN A 289 11.66 -0.24 8.25
C GLN A 289 11.69 -0.12 9.77
N GLY A 290 11.59 -1.23 10.52
CA GLY A 290 11.61 -1.25 11.98
C GLY A 290 10.40 -0.57 12.64
N ILE A 291 9.29 -0.40 11.90
CA ILE A 291 8.05 0.18 12.41
C ILE A 291 7.32 -0.84 13.29
N ILE A 292 7.37 -2.11 12.92
CA ILE A 292 6.83 -3.23 13.72
C ILE A 292 7.98 -4.21 13.98
N PRO A 293 8.30 -4.53 15.25
CA PRO A 293 9.29 -5.56 15.54
C PRO A 293 8.84 -6.92 14.99
N GLU A 294 9.71 -7.58 14.22
CA GLU A 294 9.37 -8.88 13.60
C GLU A 294 8.91 -9.91 14.63
N LYS A 295 9.53 -9.92 15.82
CA LYS A 295 9.21 -10.83 16.93
C LYS A 295 7.78 -10.69 17.42
N ASP A 296 7.24 -9.47 17.39
CA ASP A 296 5.93 -9.18 17.96
C ASP A 296 4.82 -9.62 17.01
N ILE A 297 5.10 -9.63 15.70
CA ILE A 297 4.15 -10.02 14.66
C ILE A 297 4.37 -11.45 14.14
N GLU A 298 5.47 -12.10 14.51
CA GLU A 298 5.80 -13.49 14.16
C GLU A 298 4.67 -14.49 14.44
N PRO A 299 3.91 -14.43 15.56
CA PRO A 299 2.78 -15.33 15.80
C PRO A 299 1.69 -15.24 14.73
N PHE A 300 1.55 -14.09 14.08
CA PHE A 300 0.54 -13.78 13.06
C PHE A 300 1.03 -13.98 11.62
N LEU A 301 2.26 -14.47 11.46
CA LEU A 301 2.88 -14.73 10.18
C LEU A 301 3.18 -16.22 10.01
N GLU A 302 3.13 -16.67 8.76
CA GLU A 302 3.56 -17.99 8.32
C GLU A 302 4.66 -17.80 7.28
N VAL A 303 5.86 -18.33 7.53
CA VAL A 303 6.94 -18.29 6.53
C VAL A 303 6.59 -19.28 5.42
N VAL A 304 6.32 -18.76 4.23
CA VAL A 304 5.96 -19.56 3.03
C VAL A 304 7.13 -19.77 2.08
N GLY A 305 8.23 -19.07 2.30
CA GLY A 305 9.45 -19.24 1.53
C GLY A 305 10.63 -18.53 2.18
N GLU A 306 11.82 -19.09 1.99
CA GLU A 306 13.07 -18.46 2.35
C GLU A 306 13.97 -18.44 1.12
N THR A 307 14.51 -17.26 0.81
CA THR A 307 15.47 -17.10 -0.28
C THR A 307 16.78 -16.62 0.30
N GLU A 308 17.81 -17.46 0.20
CA GLU A 308 19.17 -17.07 0.52
C GLU A 308 19.80 -16.34 -0.67
N PHE A 309 20.47 -15.22 -0.39
CA PHE A 309 21.24 -14.50 -1.39
C PHE A 309 22.45 -13.82 -0.74
N ILE A 310 23.49 -13.60 -1.55
CA ILE A 310 24.69 -12.91 -1.09
C ILE A 310 24.51 -11.41 -1.31
N GLU A 311 24.58 -10.67 -0.21
CA GLU A 311 24.55 -9.21 -0.17
C GLU A 311 25.98 -8.68 -0.12
N VAL A 312 26.36 -7.84 -1.08
CA VAL A 312 27.67 -7.15 -1.13
C VAL A 312 27.46 -5.68 -0.78
N LEU A 313 28.13 -5.22 0.27
CA LEU A 313 27.96 -3.90 0.89
C LEU A 313 29.28 -3.14 0.99
N ASN A 314 29.21 -1.81 0.91
CA ASN A 314 30.32 -0.92 1.26
C ASN A 314 30.30 -0.68 2.79
N GLU A 315 31.44 -0.77 3.47
CA GLU A 315 31.60 -0.61 4.92
C GLU A 315 31.44 0.83 5.40
N GLY A 316 31.38 1.83 4.52
CA GLY A 316 30.96 3.19 4.88
C GLY A 316 29.43 3.35 4.81
N SER A 317 28.67 3.40 5.91
CA SER A 317 28.93 3.02 7.30
C SER A 317 27.62 2.57 7.97
N VAL A 318 27.69 1.52 8.80
CA VAL A 318 26.60 1.12 9.70
C VAL A 318 26.19 2.29 10.61
N GLU A 319 27.15 3.16 10.96
CA GLU A 319 26.92 4.39 11.72
C GLU A 319 26.24 5.50 10.90
N GLN A 320 26.52 5.70 9.60
CA GLN A 320 25.74 6.62 8.75
C GLN A 320 24.36 6.03 8.42
N GLN A 321 24.23 4.70 8.28
CA GLN A 321 22.92 4.07 8.09
C GLN A 321 22.07 4.15 9.36
N SER A 322 22.69 3.96 10.53
CA SER A 322 22.05 4.15 11.84
C SER A 322 21.69 5.62 12.10
N ASN A 323 22.61 6.56 11.84
CA ASN A 323 22.36 8.00 12.03
C ASN A 323 21.30 8.54 11.05
N LEU A 324 21.30 8.10 9.78
CA LEU A 324 20.27 8.47 8.80
C LEU A 324 18.91 7.86 9.18
N HIS A 325 18.90 6.64 9.71
CA HIS A 325 17.68 6.00 10.21
C HIS A 325 17.12 6.75 11.43
N HIS A 326 17.99 7.12 12.38
CA HIS A 326 17.62 7.85 13.59
C HIS A 326 17.13 9.28 13.29
N GLN A 327 17.80 10.01 12.39
CA GLN A 327 17.35 11.32 11.91
C GLN A 327 15.97 11.25 11.23
N LYS A 328 15.75 10.28 10.34
CA LYS A 328 14.47 10.11 9.65
C LYS A 328 13.32 9.72 10.59
N LEU A 329 13.63 9.01 11.68
CA LEU A 329 12.66 8.68 12.73
C LEU A 329 12.22 9.92 13.53
N ILE A 330 13.18 10.78 13.90
CA ILE A 330 12.93 12.03 14.63
C ILE A 330 12.09 12.99 13.78
N GLU A 331 12.50 13.25 12.54
CA GLU A 331 11.77 14.14 11.61
C GLU A 331 10.33 13.66 11.33
N ARG A 332 10.11 12.35 11.21
CA ARG A 332 8.78 11.77 10.99
C ARG A 332 7.90 11.85 12.23
N SER A 333 8.44 11.63 13.43
CA SER A 333 7.67 11.79 14.67
C SER A 333 7.28 13.26 14.89
N GLN A 334 8.16 14.20 14.53
CA GLN A 334 7.88 15.65 14.62
C GLN A 334 6.78 16.06 13.63
N LYS A 335 6.83 15.55 12.39
CA LYS A 335 5.78 15.80 11.38
C LYS A 335 4.43 15.17 11.76
N TYR A 336 4.44 14.03 12.45
CA TYR A 336 3.21 13.41 12.96
C TYR A 336 2.62 14.24 14.11
N ARG A 337 3.46 14.73 15.03
CA ARG A 337 3.04 15.61 16.13
C ARG A 337 2.47 16.94 15.63
N SER A 338 3.11 17.58 14.65
CA SER A 338 2.61 18.83 14.07
C SER A 338 1.25 18.67 13.38
N ASN A 339 1.01 17.54 12.71
CA ASN A 339 -0.28 17.26 12.08
C ASN A 339 -1.40 16.96 13.11
N THR A 340 -1.07 16.37 14.27
CA THR A 340 -2.03 16.20 15.36
C THR A 340 -2.33 17.51 16.10
N GLU A 341 -1.39 18.45 16.15
CA GLU A 341 -1.59 19.75 16.82
C GLU A 341 -2.41 20.76 15.99
N GLU A 342 -2.38 20.69 14.65
CA GLU A 342 -3.20 21.56 13.78
C GLU A 342 -4.71 21.28 13.86
N HIS A 343 -5.14 20.16 14.46
CA HIS A 343 -6.55 19.79 14.63
C HIS A 343 -7.11 19.99 16.06
N TYR A 344 -6.30 20.48 17.00
CA TYR A 344 -6.82 20.94 18.28
C TYR A 344 -7.25 22.41 18.16
N VAL A 345 -8.51 22.64 17.81
CA VAL A 345 -9.18 23.87 18.25
C VAL A 345 -9.30 23.75 19.76
N VAL A 346 -8.42 24.42 20.50
CA VAL A 346 -8.56 24.59 21.95
C VAL A 346 -9.81 25.45 22.16
N ASP A 347 -10.95 24.79 22.40
CA ASP A 347 -12.13 25.45 22.91
C ASP A 347 -11.84 25.87 24.36
N ASN A 348 -11.57 27.16 24.57
CA ASN A 348 -11.28 27.76 25.87
C ASN A 348 -12.54 27.95 26.74
N SER A 349 -13.62 27.21 26.48
CA SER A 349 -14.78 27.20 27.36
C SER A 349 -14.49 26.37 28.61
N LEU A 350 -14.41 27.07 29.76
CA LEU A 350 -14.25 26.46 31.08
C LEU A 350 -15.33 25.40 31.33
N PRO A 351 -14.97 24.16 31.71
CA PRO A 351 -15.96 23.12 32.03
C PRO A 351 -16.71 23.49 33.31
N SER A 352 -18.04 23.36 33.25
CA SER A 352 -18.92 23.51 34.41
C SER A 352 -18.62 22.39 35.43
N PRO A 353 -18.62 22.67 36.75
CA PRO A 353 -18.31 21.64 37.74
C PRO A 353 -19.49 20.67 37.85
N THR A 354 -19.35 19.48 37.24
CA THR A 354 -20.24 18.36 37.52
C THR A 354 -19.67 17.61 38.72
N ASN A 355 -20.42 17.65 39.82
CA ASN A 355 -20.10 16.99 41.07
C ASN A 355 -20.29 15.48 40.90
N ILE A 356 -19.25 14.74 40.51
CA ILE A 356 -19.27 13.28 40.47
C ILE A 356 -18.88 12.78 41.86
N LYS A 357 -19.88 12.34 42.64
CA LYS A 357 -19.70 11.62 43.89
C LYS A 357 -19.64 10.14 43.54
N ILE A 358 -18.48 9.50 43.73
CA ILE A 358 -18.31 8.06 43.57
C ILE A 358 -18.71 7.42 44.90
N ASP A 359 -19.83 6.70 44.93
CA ASP A 359 -20.22 5.84 46.06
C ASP A 359 -19.43 4.52 45.97
N ILE A 360 -18.73 4.18 47.06
CA ILE A 360 -17.92 2.96 47.18
C ILE A 360 -18.57 2.06 48.25
N GLU A 361 -19.83 1.67 48.06
CA GLU A 361 -20.53 0.76 48.98
C GLU A 361 -20.79 -0.65 48.41
N ASP A 362 -20.44 -0.93 47.14
CA ASP A 362 -20.74 -2.24 46.52
C ASP A 362 -19.56 -3.21 46.36
N PHE A 363 -18.43 -2.97 47.04
CA PHE A 363 -17.37 -3.98 47.15
C PHE A 363 -17.47 -4.74 48.48
N ASN A 364 -18.25 -5.82 48.50
CA ASN A 364 -18.14 -6.85 49.54
C ASN A 364 -16.88 -7.71 49.28
N PHE A 365 -15.96 -7.72 50.24
CA PHE A 365 -14.79 -8.61 50.29
C PHE A 365 -15.12 -9.96 50.91
#